data_AF-A0A9R0YR05-F1
#
_entry.id   AF-A0A9R0YR05-F1
#
_cell.length_a   1.000
_cell.length_b   1.000
_cell.length_c   1.000
_cell.angle_alpha   90.00
_cell.angle_beta   90.00
_cell.angle_gamma   90.00
#
_symmetry.space_group_name_H-M   'P 1'
#
loop_
_entity.id
_entity.type
_entity.pdbx_description
1 polymer ?
#
loop_
_entity_poly.entity_id
_entity_poly.type
_entity_poly.pdbx_seq_one_letter_code
_entity_poly.pdbx_strand_id
1 'polypeptide(L)'
;MPTDPETKKTQGYCFIEFNTPQENLLKLLTDDKARDQFVIRAGTFTEVYWNDARRAMPELVYQKQYWTDSYIQWSPLGTHLATVHRQGAQVWGGDDKFVRLMRFAHPQLKLIDFSPGEKYLITYSSHEPSNPRDTHRVVLNIFDVRTGKVMWEFKGSADDFTTGGNMGVSGVSWPIFRWGGGRDDKYFARLGKNVISVYDTETFALIDKKSLKVENVVDFSWSPTDPIISLFVPELGGGNQPARVSLVPIPGKEEIRQKNLFSVSDCKMYWQNNGEYLALQVDRYTKTKKSIYTGFELFRIKE
;
A
#
# COMPACT_ATOMS: atom_id res chain seq x y z
N MET A 1 -32.09 -23.08 -27.17
CA MET A 1 -32.69 -21.74 -27.30
C MET A 1 -34.19 -21.92 -27.46
N PRO A 2 -35.04 -21.08 -26.84
CA PRO A 2 -36.45 -21.04 -27.17
C PRO A 2 -36.60 -20.69 -28.65
N THR A 3 -37.19 -21.61 -29.42
CA THR A 3 -37.56 -21.40 -30.82
C THR A 3 -39.01 -21.00 -30.90
N ASP A 4 -39.31 -20.01 -31.73
CA ASP A 4 -40.68 -19.63 -32.03
C ASP A 4 -41.41 -20.83 -32.70
N PRO A 5 -42.55 -21.31 -32.13
CA PRO A 5 -43.21 -22.52 -32.60
C PRO A 5 -43.89 -22.38 -33.97
N GLU A 6 -44.19 -21.17 -34.44
CA GLU A 6 -44.79 -20.96 -35.77
C GLU A 6 -43.73 -20.83 -36.86
N THR A 7 -42.63 -20.13 -36.58
CA THR A 7 -41.63 -19.80 -37.62
C THR A 7 -40.42 -20.74 -37.63
N LYS A 8 -40.27 -21.59 -36.60
CA LYS A 8 -39.09 -22.47 -36.37
C LYS A 8 -37.75 -21.73 -36.43
N LYS A 9 -37.75 -20.40 -36.28
CA LYS A 9 -36.54 -19.58 -36.27
C LYS A 9 -36.18 -19.22 -34.82
N THR A 10 -34.90 -19.27 -34.51
CA THR A 10 -34.35 -18.72 -33.27
C THR A 10 -34.33 -17.20 -33.40
N GLN A 11 -34.87 -16.46 -32.42
CA GLN A 11 -34.60 -15.03 -32.30
C GLN A 11 -33.09 -14.87 -32.11
N GLY A 12 -32.39 -14.36 -33.12
CA GLY A 12 -30.94 -14.32 -33.19
C GLY A 12 -30.35 -13.37 -32.15
N TYR A 13 -30.19 -13.84 -30.93
CA TYR A 13 -29.32 -13.21 -29.95
C TYR A 13 -27.89 -13.69 -30.21
N CYS A 14 -27.09 -12.81 -30.81
CA CYS A 14 -25.64 -12.99 -30.89
C CYS A 14 -25.07 -12.68 -29.51
N PHE A 15 -24.67 -13.70 -28.77
CA PHE A 15 -23.76 -13.52 -27.65
C PHE A 15 -22.37 -13.31 -28.24
N ILE A 16 -21.91 -12.06 -28.29
CA ILE A 16 -20.50 -11.77 -28.52
C ILE A 16 -19.81 -12.06 -27.19
N GLU A 17 -19.41 -13.32 -26.97
CA GLU A 17 -18.39 -13.61 -25.99
C GLU A 17 -17.09 -12.98 -26.50
N PHE A 18 -16.70 -11.85 -25.91
CA PHE A 18 -15.32 -11.41 -25.98
C PHE A 18 -14.49 -12.42 -25.20
N ASN A 19 -14.09 -13.49 -25.89
CA ASN A 19 -13.10 -14.42 -25.41
C ASN A 19 -11.73 -13.72 -25.54
N THR A 20 -11.52 -12.65 -24.77
CA THR A 20 -10.16 -12.20 -24.47
C THR A 20 -9.59 -13.28 -23.57
N PRO A 21 -8.59 -14.07 -24.02
CA PRO A 21 -7.91 -15.00 -23.13
C PRO A 21 -7.45 -14.18 -21.93
N GLN A 22 -7.83 -14.58 -20.72
CA GLN A 22 -7.18 -14.04 -19.54
C GLN A 22 -5.71 -14.45 -19.65
N GLU A 23 -4.86 -13.48 -20.00
CA GLU A 23 -3.41 -13.67 -20.07
C GLU A 23 -2.94 -14.29 -18.75
N ASN A 24 -2.03 -15.26 -18.85
CA ASN A 24 -1.53 -15.94 -17.66
C ASN A 24 -0.55 -15.03 -16.92
N LEU A 25 -1.06 -14.31 -15.92
CA LEU A 25 -0.30 -13.38 -15.09
C LEU A 25 0.72 -14.08 -14.18
N LEU A 26 0.62 -15.40 -14.03
CA LEU A 26 1.49 -16.21 -13.18
C LEU A 26 2.50 -17.05 -13.98
N LYS A 27 2.53 -16.91 -15.32
CA LYS A 27 3.46 -17.66 -16.18
C LYS A 27 4.92 -17.41 -15.79
N LEU A 28 5.24 -16.23 -15.28
CA LEU A 28 6.54 -15.90 -14.68
C LEU A 28 7.00 -16.96 -13.66
N LEU A 29 6.09 -17.44 -12.80
CA LEU A 29 6.38 -18.43 -11.75
C LEU A 29 6.67 -19.83 -12.32
N THR A 30 6.40 -20.05 -13.60
CA THR A 30 6.65 -21.32 -14.31
C THR A 30 7.95 -21.29 -15.11
N ASP A 31 8.77 -20.24 -15.01
CA ASP A 31 10.09 -20.21 -15.64
C ASP A 31 10.98 -21.34 -15.09
N ASP A 32 11.37 -22.27 -15.96
CA ASP A 32 12.22 -23.43 -15.61
C ASP A 32 13.56 -23.02 -14.98
N LYS A 33 14.01 -21.79 -15.23
CA LYS A 33 15.26 -21.24 -14.72
C LYS A 33 15.09 -20.44 -13.43
N ALA A 34 13.86 -20.25 -12.95
CA ALA A 34 13.51 -19.45 -11.78
C ALA A 34 14.20 -18.07 -11.76
N ARG A 35 14.19 -17.38 -12.91
CA ARG A 35 14.80 -16.06 -13.07
C ARG A 35 13.87 -14.97 -12.53
N ASP A 36 14.45 -13.83 -12.14
CA ASP A 36 13.69 -12.64 -11.79
C ASP A 36 13.55 -11.71 -13.01
N GLN A 37 12.40 -11.04 -13.13
CA GLN A 37 12.26 -9.91 -14.05
C GLN A 37 12.56 -8.59 -13.33
N PHE A 38 13.18 -7.66 -14.05
CA PHE A 38 13.37 -6.29 -13.58
C PHE A 38 13.05 -5.30 -14.70
N VAL A 39 12.66 -4.09 -14.30
CA VAL A 39 12.32 -3.01 -15.22
C VAL A 39 13.36 -1.90 -15.13
N ILE A 40 13.81 -1.43 -16.28
CA ILE A 40 14.67 -0.25 -16.42
C ILE A 40 13.87 0.83 -17.16
N ARG A 41 13.94 2.06 -16.66
CA ARG A 41 13.48 3.24 -17.41
C ARG A 41 14.66 4.18 -17.63
N ALA A 42 15.01 4.41 -18.88
CA ALA A 42 16.08 5.29 -19.31
C ALA A 42 15.53 6.34 -20.30
N GLY A 43 15.43 7.59 -19.84
CA GLY A 43 14.83 8.67 -20.62
C GLY A 43 13.40 8.35 -21.03
N THR A 44 13.18 8.15 -22.33
CA THR A 44 11.85 7.86 -22.90
C THR A 44 11.58 6.36 -23.05
N PHE A 45 12.59 5.52 -22.89
CA PHE A 45 12.47 4.07 -23.03
C PHE A 45 12.19 3.41 -21.69
N THR A 46 11.33 2.40 -21.72
CA THR A 46 11.11 1.49 -20.61
C THR A 46 11.24 0.07 -21.12
N GLU A 47 12.07 -0.70 -20.44
CA GLU A 47 12.53 -2.03 -20.85
C GLU A 47 12.37 -2.99 -19.68
N VAL A 48 11.84 -4.18 -19.96
CA VAL A 48 11.73 -5.29 -19.01
C VAL A 48 12.70 -6.37 -19.44
N TYR A 49 13.49 -6.86 -18.50
CA TYR A 49 14.52 -7.87 -18.73
C TYR A 49 14.35 -9.05 -17.77
N TRP A 50 14.70 -10.24 -18.24
CA TRP A 50 15.04 -11.36 -17.36
C TRP A 50 16.47 -11.23 -16.85
N ASN A 51 16.65 -11.48 -15.56
CA ASN A 51 17.95 -11.61 -14.93
C ASN A 51 18.49 -13.04 -15.09
N ASP A 52 19.27 -13.29 -16.16
CA ASP A 52 20.01 -14.55 -16.29
C ASP A 52 21.38 -14.42 -15.60
N ALA A 53 21.39 -14.64 -14.29
CA ALA A 53 22.59 -14.58 -13.45
C ALA A 53 23.68 -15.57 -13.91
N ARG A 54 23.30 -16.69 -14.54
CA ARG A 54 24.26 -17.71 -15.00
C ARG A 54 25.01 -17.27 -16.26
N ARG A 55 24.35 -16.50 -17.13
CA ARG A 55 24.94 -15.96 -18.36
C ARG A 55 25.50 -14.55 -18.18
N ALA A 56 25.23 -13.91 -17.05
CA ALA A 56 25.56 -12.50 -16.78
C ALA A 56 25.10 -11.55 -17.90
N MET A 57 24.04 -11.92 -18.61
CA MET A 57 23.51 -11.19 -19.75
C MET A 57 21.99 -11.09 -19.60
N PRO A 58 21.43 -9.87 -19.50
CA PRO A 58 19.99 -9.69 -19.40
C PRO A 58 19.33 -10.01 -20.74
N GLU A 59 18.19 -10.69 -20.68
CA GLU A 59 17.39 -11.01 -21.86
C GLU A 59 16.21 -10.05 -21.94
N LEU A 60 16.10 -9.30 -23.03
CA LEU A 60 15.02 -8.33 -23.24
C LEU A 60 13.70 -9.06 -23.45
N VAL A 61 12.71 -8.74 -22.62
CA VAL A 61 11.34 -9.27 -22.71
C VAL A 61 10.45 -8.30 -23.47
N TYR A 62 10.48 -7.03 -23.04
CA TYR A 62 9.58 -6.02 -23.56
C TYR A 62 10.25 -4.66 -23.56
N GLN A 63 10.03 -3.88 -24.61
CA GLN A 63 10.51 -2.50 -24.72
C GLN A 63 9.40 -1.61 -25.25
N LYS A 64 9.22 -0.44 -24.63
CA LYS A 64 8.28 0.57 -25.11
C LYS A 64 8.76 1.98 -24.81
N GLN A 65 8.66 2.84 -25.83
CA GLN A 65 8.93 4.25 -25.70
C GLN A 65 7.69 5.02 -25.23
N TYR A 66 7.90 6.07 -24.43
CA TYR A 66 6.84 6.92 -23.87
C TYR A 66 5.75 6.12 -23.13
N TRP A 67 6.14 5.04 -22.44
CA TRP A 67 5.17 4.15 -21.79
C TRP A 67 4.54 4.77 -20.53
N THR A 68 5.23 5.71 -19.90
CA THR A 68 4.79 6.40 -18.69
C THR A 68 5.27 7.85 -18.70
N ASP A 69 4.41 8.77 -18.25
CA ASP A 69 4.79 10.18 -18.10
C ASP A 69 5.71 10.38 -16.89
N SER A 70 5.43 9.68 -15.79
CA SER A 70 6.07 9.93 -14.49
C SER A 70 7.01 8.83 -14.04
N TYR A 71 6.50 7.67 -13.61
CA TYR A 71 7.33 6.51 -13.20
C TYR A 71 6.58 5.19 -13.46
N ILE A 72 7.29 4.09 -13.25
CA ILE A 72 6.77 2.73 -13.37
C ILE A 72 7.06 1.94 -12.09
N GLN A 73 6.14 1.07 -11.69
CA GLN A 73 6.27 0.31 -10.45
C GLN A 73 5.63 -1.08 -10.60
N TRP A 74 6.33 -2.11 -10.15
CA TRP A 74 5.77 -3.45 -9.98
C TRP A 74 4.85 -3.50 -8.77
N SER A 75 3.77 -4.27 -8.88
CA SER A 75 2.94 -4.61 -7.73
C SER A 75 3.69 -5.53 -6.75
N PRO A 76 3.29 -5.60 -5.47
CA PRO A 76 4.01 -6.32 -4.43
C PRO A 76 4.30 -7.81 -4.69
N LEU A 77 3.44 -8.51 -5.44
CA LEU A 77 3.63 -9.91 -5.81
C LEU A 77 4.22 -10.07 -7.23
N GLY A 78 4.52 -8.95 -7.91
CA GLY A 78 5.13 -8.94 -9.24
C GLY A 78 4.20 -9.35 -10.38
N THR A 79 2.90 -9.51 -10.14
CA THR A 79 1.94 -9.94 -11.18
C THR A 79 1.50 -8.81 -12.11
N HIS A 80 1.57 -7.57 -11.62
CA HIS A 80 1.13 -6.37 -12.33
C HIS A 80 2.27 -5.36 -12.44
N LEU A 81 2.31 -4.64 -13.56
CA LEU A 81 3.18 -3.50 -13.76
C LEU A 81 2.33 -2.25 -13.92
N ALA A 82 2.58 -1.20 -13.15
CA ALA A 82 1.80 0.03 -13.17
C ALA A 82 2.58 1.20 -13.75
N THR A 83 1.96 1.92 -14.68
CA THR A 83 2.50 3.16 -15.26
C THR A 83 1.65 4.36 -14.83
N VAL A 84 2.31 5.47 -14.48
CA VAL A 84 1.68 6.69 -13.99
C VAL A 84 1.68 7.79 -15.06
N HIS A 85 0.48 8.28 -15.38
CA HIS A 85 0.22 9.29 -16.40
C HIS A 85 -0.50 10.49 -15.80
N ARG A 86 -0.47 11.64 -16.47
CA ARG A 86 -1.20 12.84 -16.03
C ARG A 86 -2.72 12.61 -15.90
N GLN A 87 -3.27 11.70 -16.70
CA GLN A 87 -4.70 11.36 -16.71
C GLN A 87 -5.08 10.28 -15.67
N GLY A 88 -4.09 9.58 -15.10
CA GLY A 88 -4.32 8.47 -14.18
C GLY A 88 -3.28 7.36 -14.27
N ALA A 89 -3.59 6.20 -13.70
CA ALA A 89 -2.71 5.03 -13.75
C ALA A 89 -3.20 4.01 -14.79
N GLN A 90 -2.29 3.22 -15.33
CA GLN A 90 -2.61 2.05 -16.14
C GLN A 90 -1.85 0.85 -15.58
N VAL A 91 -2.55 -0.28 -15.49
CA VAL A 91 -1.97 -1.54 -15.06
C VAL A 91 -1.87 -2.48 -16.24
N TRP A 92 -0.71 -3.09 -16.36
CA TRP A 92 -0.30 -3.99 -17.42
C TRP A 92 0.04 -5.34 -16.81
N GLY A 93 -0.15 -6.41 -17.59
CA GLY A 93 0.23 -7.75 -17.18
C GLY A 93 0.38 -8.67 -18.38
N GLY A 94 0.82 -9.89 -18.10
CA GLY A 94 1.28 -10.83 -19.12
C GLY A 94 2.79 -10.78 -19.28
N ASP A 95 3.37 -11.95 -19.51
CA ASP A 95 4.81 -12.22 -19.42
C ASP A 95 5.61 -11.55 -20.55
N ASP A 96 5.17 -11.67 -21.81
CA ASP A 96 5.98 -11.25 -22.96
C ASP A 96 5.47 -9.95 -23.60
N LYS A 97 4.16 -9.68 -23.54
CA LYS A 97 3.53 -8.59 -24.29
C LYS A 97 3.10 -7.40 -23.44
N PHE A 98 3.05 -7.55 -22.12
CA PHE A 98 2.53 -6.54 -21.19
C PHE A 98 1.24 -5.90 -21.72
N VAL A 99 0.18 -6.70 -21.82
CA VAL A 99 -1.13 -6.23 -22.27
C VAL A 99 -1.72 -5.31 -21.21
N ARG A 100 -2.38 -4.24 -21.64
CA ARG A 100 -3.09 -3.35 -20.71
C ARG A 100 -4.29 -4.08 -20.13
N LEU A 101 -4.25 -4.32 -18.83
CA LEU A 101 -5.35 -4.95 -18.10
C LEU A 101 -6.41 -3.93 -17.70
N MET A 102 -5.98 -2.81 -17.11
CA MET A 102 -6.91 -1.83 -16.56
C MET A 102 -6.41 -0.39 -16.65
N ARG A 103 -7.35 0.56 -16.63
CA ARG A 103 -7.10 2.00 -16.56
C ARG A 103 -7.83 2.58 -15.36
N PHE A 104 -7.12 3.40 -14.58
CA PHE A 104 -7.64 4.05 -13.38
C PHE A 104 -7.60 5.55 -13.61
N ALA A 105 -8.75 6.13 -13.96
CA ALA A 105 -8.86 7.55 -14.25
C ALA A 105 -8.73 8.36 -12.95
N HIS A 106 -7.64 9.12 -12.83
CA HIS A 106 -7.42 10.03 -11.71
C HIS A 106 -6.56 11.20 -12.22
N PRO A 107 -7.17 12.35 -12.55
CA PRO A 107 -6.44 13.50 -13.07
C PRO A 107 -5.37 13.99 -12.09
N GLN A 108 -4.23 14.44 -12.62
CA GLN A 108 -3.11 14.96 -11.83
C GLN A 108 -2.57 13.98 -10.79
N LEU A 109 -2.60 12.69 -11.13
CA LEU A 109 -2.01 11.62 -10.33
C LEU A 109 -0.52 11.89 -10.10
N LYS A 110 -0.11 11.84 -8.83
CA LYS A 110 1.28 12.00 -8.40
C LYS A 110 1.87 10.70 -7.89
N LEU A 111 1.13 9.94 -7.10
CA LEU A 111 1.60 8.70 -6.48
C LEU A 111 0.58 7.57 -6.59
N ILE A 112 1.07 6.35 -6.63
CA ILE A 112 0.30 5.11 -6.56
C ILE A 112 0.89 4.17 -5.52
N ASP A 113 0.04 3.36 -4.92
CA ASP A 113 0.43 2.31 -3.97
C ASP A 113 -0.52 1.13 -4.09
N PHE A 114 0.00 -0.08 -3.99
CA PHE A 114 -0.78 -1.31 -4.09
C PHE A 114 -0.99 -1.91 -2.71
N SER A 115 -2.15 -2.52 -2.51
CA SER A 115 -2.31 -3.40 -1.36
C SER A 115 -1.37 -4.62 -1.47
N PRO A 116 -0.88 -5.17 -0.34
CA PRO A 116 0.02 -6.33 -0.34
C PRO A 116 -0.50 -7.55 -1.10
N GLY A 117 -1.81 -7.80 -1.05
CA GLY A 117 -2.49 -8.85 -1.81
C GLY A 117 -2.91 -8.46 -3.23
N GLU A 118 -2.54 -7.25 -3.71
CA GLU A 118 -2.83 -6.72 -5.05
C GLU A 118 -4.32 -6.59 -5.39
N LYS A 119 -5.19 -6.61 -4.38
CA LYS A 119 -6.64 -6.44 -4.56
C LYS A 119 -7.00 -4.98 -4.85
N TYR A 120 -6.25 -4.04 -4.28
CA TYR A 120 -6.56 -2.62 -4.32
C TYR A 120 -5.38 -1.78 -4.81
N LEU A 121 -5.70 -0.71 -5.56
CA LEU A 121 -4.76 0.32 -5.98
C LEU A 121 -5.18 1.66 -5.37
N ILE A 122 -4.30 2.22 -4.56
CA ILE A 122 -4.44 3.57 -4.03
C ILE A 122 -3.77 4.52 -5.01
N THR A 123 -4.44 5.64 -5.25
CA THR A 123 -3.93 6.71 -6.10
C THR A 123 -4.03 8.03 -5.36
N TYR A 124 -3.00 8.87 -5.46
CA TYR A 124 -2.92 10.16 -4.78
C TYR A 124 -2.72 11.27 -5.80
N SER A 125 -3.62 12.25 -5.77
CA SER A 125 -3.47 13.52 -6.45
C SER A 125 -3.44 14.66 -5.43
N SER A 126 -2.70 15.71 -5.75
CA SER A 126 -2.78 16.97 -5.02
C SER A 126 -2.87 18.14 -5.96
N HIS A 127 -3.86 18.98 -5.72
CA HIS A 127 -4.21 20.15 -6.51
C HIS A 127 -3.72 21.42 -5.82
N GLU A 128 -3.03 22.26 -6.58
CA GLU A 128 -2.66 23.61 -6.17
C GLU A 128 -3.91 24.44 -5.89
N PRO A 129 -3.95 25.19 -4.76
CA PRO A 129 -5.10 26.00 -4.44
C PRO A 129 -5.13 27.21 -5.37
N SER A 130 -6.33 27.65 -5.75
CA SER A 130 -6.48 28.88 -6.56
C SER A 130 -6.09 30.14 -5.80
N ASN A 131 -6.08 30.07 -4.45
CA ASN A 131 -5.72 31.17 -3.57
C ASN A 131 -4.45 30.80 -2.78
N PRO A 132 -3.38 31.62 -2.77
CA PRO A 132 -2.13 31.31 -2.07
C PRO A 132 -2.23 31.14 -0.54
N ARG A 133 -3.38 31.46 0.05
CA ARG A 133 -3.64 31.28 1.49
C ARG A 133 -4.24 29.92 1.85
N ASP A 134 -4.76 29.19 0.86
CA ASP A 134 -5.37 27.88 1.07
C ASP A 134 -4.31 26.78 0.93
N THR A 135 -4.55 25.65 1.58
CA THR A 135 -3.67 24.48 1.48
C THR A 135 -4.01 23.64 0.26
N HIS A 136 -3.05 22.80 -0.16
CA HIS A 136 -3.27 21.84 -1.25
C HIS A 136 -4.47 20.94 -0.96
N ARG A 137 -5.38 20.82 -1.94
CA ARG A 137 -6.47 19.85 -1.87
C ARG A 137 -5.92 18.49 -2.28
N VAL A 138 -6.10 17.50 -1.41
CA VAL A 138 -5.69 16.12 -1.63
C VAL A 138 -6.91 15.27 -1.95
N VAL A 139 -6.76 14.43 -2.97
CA VAL A 139 -7.75 13.39 -3.32
C VAL A 139 -7.03 12.05 -3.39
N LEU A 140 -7.59 11.07 -2.67
CA LEU A 140 -7.12 9.70 -2.64
C LEU A 140 -8.26 8.80 -3.09
N ASN A 141 -8.03 8.00 -4.12
CA ASN A 141 -8.99 6.99 -4.57
C ASN A 141 -8.43 5.60 -4.31
N ILE A 142 -9.27 4.74 -3.75
CA ILE A 142 -9.03 3.30 -3.66
C ILE A 142 -9.82 2.63 -4.77
N PHE A 143 -9.11 1.97 -5.68
CA PHE A 143 -9.68 1.22 -6.78
C PHE A 143 -9.55 -0.28 -6.52
N ASP A 144 -10.54 -1.05 -6.98
CA ASP A 144 -10.38 -2.49 -7.17
C ASP A 144 -9.54 -2.74 -8.43
N VAL A 145 -8.42 -3.46 -8.30
CA VAL A 145 -7.44 -3.65 -9.39
C VAL A 145 -8.04 -4.43 -10.55
N ARG A 146 -8.89 -5.42 -10.27
CA ARG A 146 -9.46 -6.34 -11.25
C ARG A 146 -10.57 -5.69 -12.06
N THR A 147 -11.39 -4.84 -11.43
CA THR A 147 -12.57 -4.23 -12.06
C THR A 147 -12.33 -2.79 -12.51
N GLY A 148 -11.31 -2.11 -11.97
CA GLY A 148 -11.07 -0.69 -12.22
C GLY A 148 -12.07 0.24 -11.51
N LYS A 149 -12.98 -0.28 -10.69
CA LYS A 149 -14.01 0.50 -10.02
C LYS A 149 -13.42 1.26 -8.84
N VAL A 150 -13.80 2.53 -8.69
CA VAL A 150 -13.55 3.29 -7.46
C VAL A 150 -14.39 2.68 -6.34
N MET A 151 -13.72 2.11 -5.34
CA MET A 151 -14.36 1.54 -4.15
C MET A 151 -14.61 2.61 -3.10
N TRP A 152 -13.66 3.54 -2.96
CA TRP A 152 -13.77 4.63 -2.00
C TRP A 152 -12.92 5.83 -2.40
N GLU A 153 -13.34 7.00 -1.95
CA GLU A 153 -12.65 8.28 -2.17
C GLU A 153 -12.47 9.02 -0.83
N PHE A 154 -11.25 9.48 -0.57
CA PHE A 154 -10.94 10.39 0.53
C PHE A 154 -10.55 11.76 -0.04
N LYS A 155 -11.21 12.80 0.47
CA LYS A 155 -10.94 14.20 0.12
C LYS A 155 -10.60 14.96 1.39
N GLY A 156 -9.57 15.81 1.33
CA GLY A 156 -9.18 16.64 2.47
C GLY A 156 -8.11 17.67 2.12
N SER A 157 -7.69 18.42 3.13
CA SER A 157 -6.50 19.27 3.07
C SER A 157 -5.24 18.42 3.16
N ALA A 158 -4.13 18.84 2.58
CA ALA A 158 -2.84 18.19 2.79
C ALA A 158 -2.51 17.99 4.28
N ASP A 159 -2.87 18.97 5.13
CA ASP A 159 -2.68 18.93 6.58
C ASP A 159 -3.43 17.76 7.26
N ASP A 160 -4.56 17.32 6.71
CA ASP A 160 -5.32 16.18 7.23
C ASP A 160 -4.59 14.84 7.02
N PHE A 161 -3.61 14.83 6.11
CA PHE A 161 -2.81 13.67 5.72
C PHE A 161 -1.33 13.83 6.11
N THR A 162 -0.93 14.95 6.72
CA THR A 162 0.38 15.10 7.35
C THR A 162 0.31 14.54 8.77
N THR A 163 0.71 13.29 9.01
CA THR A 163 0.81 12.77 10.38
C THR A 163 2.04 11.87 10.53
N GLY A 164 2.87 12.17 11.54
CA GLY A 164 4.11 11.44 11.84
C GLY A 164 5.39 12.13 11.32
N GLY A 165 6.55 11.74 11.87
CA GLY A 165 7.85 12.39 11.63
C GLY A 165 8.48 12.14 10.25
N ASN A 166 7.92 11.26 9.43
CA ASN A 166 8.39 11.03 8.06
C ASN A 166 7.68 11.99 7.09
N MET A 167 8.36 13.11 6.81
CA MET A 167 7.96 14.09 5.82
C MET A 167 8.08 13.48 4.41
N GLY A 168 6.96 13.02 3.84
CA GLY A 168 6.92 12.47 2.48
C GLY A 168 6.72 13.54 1.40
N VAL A 169 6.24 13.13 0.22
CA VAL A 169 6.11 14.00 -0.94
C VAL A 169 5.09 15.12 -0.68
N SER A 170 5.52 16.37 -0.83
CA SER A 170 4.69 17.56 -0.57
C SER A 170 4.14 17.65 0.86
N GLY A 171 4.87 17.12 1.85
CA GLY A 171 4.52 17.19 3.27
C GLY A 171 3.62 16.06 3.77
N VAL A 172 3.08 15.22 2.89
CA VAL A 172 2.20 14.09 3.22
C VAL A 172 3.02 12.82 3.44
N SER A 173 2.74 12.07 4.51
CA SER A 173 3.38 10.77 4.75
C SER A 173 2.90 9.74 3.72
N TRP A 174 3.79 9.13 2.95
CA TRP A 174 3.46 8.11 1.95
C TRP A 174 4.20 6.79 2.24
N PRO A 175 3.56 5.62 2.14
CA PRO A 175 2.12 5.39 1.90
C PRO A 175 1.25 5.82 3.10
N ILE A 176 0.06 6.36 2.82
CA ILE A 176 -0.87 6.88 3.84
C ILE A 176 -1.60 5.73 4.53
N PHE A 177 -2.04 4.76 3.74
CA PHE A 177 -2.74 3.59 4.23
C PHE A 177 -1.76 2.46 4.44
N ARG A 178 -1.78 1.88 5.65
CA ARG A 178 -1.05 0.65 5.95
C ARG A 178 -2.08 -0.48 6.01
N TRP A 179 -1.80 -1.54 5.27
CA TRP A 179 -2.69 -2.68 5.11
C TRP A 179 -2.43 -3.74 6.18
N GLY A 180 -3.50 -4.39 6.64
CA GLY A 180 -3.48 -5.42 7.66
C GLY A 180 -4.41 -6.59 7.31
N GLY A 181 -4.21 -7.73 7.97
CA GLY A 181 -4.91 -8.98 7.64
C GLY A 181 -4.19 -9.83 6.59
N GLY A 182 -2.86 -9.72 6.52
CA GLY A 182 -2.03 -10.51 5.62
C GLY A 182 -2.34 -10.28 4.13
N ARG A 183 -2.25 -11.34 3.33
CA ARG A 183 -2.53 -11.32 1.88
C ARG A 183 -4.01 -11.13 1.55
N ASP A 184 -4.88 -11.16 2.55
CA ASP A 184 -6.30 -10.96 2.33
C ASP A 184 -6.69 -9.48 2.20
N ASP A 185 -5.78 -8.55 2.53
CA ASP A 185 -6.04 -7.11 2.54
C ASP A 185 -7.37 -6.79 3.25
N LYS A 186 -7.65 -7.47 4.36
CA LYS A 186 -8.95 -7.39 5.04
C LYS A 186 -9.18 -6.01 5.66
N TYR A 187 -8.12 -5.41 6.17
CA TYR A 187 -8.17 -4.12 6.83
C TYR A 187 -7.13 -3.17 6.24
N PHE A 188 -7.43 -1.89 6.32
CA PHE A 188 -6.43 -0.85 6.11
C PHE A 188 -6.62 0.22 7.18
N ALA A 189 -5.53 0.86 7.57
CA ALA A 189 -5.56 1.91 8.57
C ALA A 189 -4.77 3.12 8.12
N ARG A 190 -5.19 4.29 8.59
CA ARG A 190 -4.43 5.53 8.48
C ARG A 190 -4.16 6.11 9.85
N LEU A 191 -3.00 6.74 9.98
CA LEU A 191 -2.68 7.56 11.12
C LEU A 191 -3.39 8.92 10.98
N GLY A 192 -3.88 9.44 12.09
CA GLY A 192 -4.35 10.81 12.21
C GLY A 192 -3.92 11.40 13.54
N LYS A 193 -4.19 12.68 13.76
CA LYS A 193 -3.83 13.35 15.02
C LYS A 193 -4.56 12.69 16.19
N ASN A 194 -3.80 12.04 17.09
CA ASN A 194 -4.29 11.34 18.28
C ASN A 194 -5.27 10.17 18.01
N VAL A 195 -5.34 9.68 16.76
CA VAL A 195 -6.26 8.61 16.37
C VAL A 195 -5.64 7.70 15.33
N ILE A 196 -5.94 6.41 15.40
CA ILE A 196 -5.73 5.47 14.30
C ILE A 196 -7.11 5.10 13.75
N SER A 197 -7.34 5.37 12.48
CA SER A 197 -8.61 5.06 11.82
C SER A 197 -8.44 3.77 11.03
N VAL A 198 -9.15 2.72 11.45
CA VAL A 198 -9.11 1.38 10.84
C VAL A 198 -10.39 1.13 10.07
N TYR A 199 -10.26 0.72 8.82
CA TYR A 199 -11.34 0.49 7.88
C TYR A 199 -11.37 -0.98 7.47
N ASP A 200 -12.57 -1.47 7.21
CA ASP A 200 -12.83 -2.79 6.65
C ASP A 200 -12.93 -2.71 5.12
N THR A 201 -12.36 -3.67 4.39
CA THR A 201 -12.35 -3.63 2.92
C THR A 201 -13.59 -4.20 2.25
N GLU A 202 -14.49 -4.86 2.98
CA GLU A 202 -15.79 -5.27 2.43
C GLU A 202 -16.73 -4.07 2.34
N THR A 203 -16.68 -3.18 3.34
CA THR A 203 -17.60 -2.03 3.44
C THR A 203 -16.95 -0.67 3.20
N PHE A 204 -15.62 -0.58 3.23
CA PHE A 204 -14.83 0.67 3.23
C PHE A 204 -15.20 1.65 4.35
N ALA A 205 -15.90 1.15 5.38
CA ALA A 205 -16.29 1.92 6.55
C ALA A 205 -15.33 1.66 7.72
N LEU A 206 -15.34 2.59 8.69
CA LEU A 206 -14.63 2.39 9.95
C LEU A 206 -15.19 1.18 10.68
N ILE A 207 -14.30 0.33 11.19
CA ILE A 207 -14.69 -0.78 12.07
C ILE A 207 -15.43 -0.20 13.28
N ASP A 208 -16.60 -0.75 13.62
CA ASP A 208 -17.53 -0.25 14.65
C ASP A 208 -17.89 1.24 14.55
N LYS A 209 -17.72 1.85 13.37
CA LYS A 209 -17.96 3.29 13.12
C LYS A 209 -17.12 4.22 14.01
N LYS A 210 -16.04 3.73 14.63
CA LYS A 210 -15.21 4.48 15.57
C LYS A 210 -13.72 4.23 15.33
N SER A 211 -12.96 5.30 15.24
CA SER A 211 -11.49 5.25 15.23
C SER A 211 -10.94 4.86 16.59
N LEU A 212 -9.78 4.20 16.60
CA LEU A 212 -9.03 3.91 17.81
C LEU A 212 -8.41 5.22 18.31
N LYS A 213 -8.86 5.71 19.47
CA LYS A 213 -8.33 6.94 20.08
C LYS A 213 -7.04 6.63 20.82
N VAL A 214 -5.94 7.22 20.39
CA VAL A 214 -4.60 7.00 20.97
C VAL A 214 -3.89 8.34 21.02
N GLU A 215 -3.84 8.94 22.20
CA GLU A 215 -3.24 10.27 22.36
C GLU A 215 -1.74 10.25 22.03
N ASN A 216 -1.31 11.25 21.27
CA ASN A 216 0.07 11.47 20.86
C ASN A 216 0.71 10.29 20.13
N VAL A 217 -0.10 9.46 19.47
CA VAL A 217 0.42 8.41 18.59
C VAL A 217 1.26 9.03 17.47
N VAL A 218 2.47 8.51 17.28
CA VAL A 218 3.41 9.01 16.28
C VAL A 218 3.57 8.04 15.12
N ASP A 219 3.50 6.73 15.40
CA ASP A 219 3.62 5.70 14.37
C ASP A 219 2.84 4.44 14.74
N PHE A 220 2.49 3.64 13.72
CA PHE A 220 1.86 2.34 13.90
C PHE A 220 2.19 1.39 12.76
N SER A 221 2.38 0.11 13.01
CA SER A 221 2.59 -0.90 11.96
C SER A 221 1.68 -2.10 12.19
N TRP A 222 1.38 -2.82 11.11
CA TRP A 222 0.61 -4.05 11.17
C TRP A 222 1.54 -5.25 11.30
N SER A 223 1.10 -6.27 12.04
CA SER A 223 1.63 -7.61 11.88
C SER A 223 1.39 -8.09 10.44
N PRO A 224 2.39 -8.72 9.80
CA PRO A 224 2.29 -9.17 8.41
C PRO A 224 1.35 -10.37 8.23
N THR A 225 1.03 -11.10 9.30
CA THR A 225 0.18 -12.31 9.25
C THR A 225 -1.15 -12.12 9.94
N ASP A 226 -1.13 -11.57 11.16
CA ASP A 226 -2.30 -11.44 12.02
C ASP A 226 -2.84 -10.00 11.99
N PRO A 227 -4.14 -9.79 12.21
CA PRO A 227 -4.72 -8.44 12.25
C PRO A 227 -4.40 -7.74 13.59
N ILE A 228 -3.12 -7.56 13.90
CA ILE A 228 -2.61 -6.90 15.11
C ILE A 228 -1.89 -5.61 14.70
N ILE A 229 -2.24 -4.50 15.35
CA ILE A 229 -1.53 -3.24 15.21
C ILE A 229 -0.53 -3.11 16.35
N SER A 230 0.73 -2.84 16.03
CA SER A 230 1.67 -2.22 16.97
C SER A 230 1.63 -0.71 16.81
N LEU A 231 1.51 0.02 17.92
CA LEU A 231 1.52 1.47 17.93
C LEU A 231 2.60 2.00 18.87
N PHE A 232 3.13 3.18 18.55
CA PHE A 232 4.15 3.86 19.34
C PHE A 232 3.66 5.25 19.78
N VAL A 233 3.77 5.49 21.08
CA VAL A 233 3.57 6.79 21.71
C VAL A 233 4.89 7.20 22.39
N PRO A 234 5.46 8.37 22.07
CA PRO A 234 6.73 8.84 22.63
C PRO A 234 6.57 9.28 24.08
N GLU A 235 7.69 9.63 24.72
CA GLU A 235 7.67 10.22 26.07
C GLU A 235 6.96 11.57 26.08
N LEU A 236 6.14 11.81 27.10
CA LEU A 236 5.40 13.06 27.27
C LEU A 236 5.80 13.77 28.57
N GLY A 237 5.52 15.07 28.63
CA GLY A 237 5.75 15.88 29.82
C GLY A 237 7.22 15.93 30.27
N GLY A 238 8.16 15.92 29.32
CA GLY A 238 9.60 15.97 29.61
C GLY A 238 10.18 14.71 30.24
N GLY A 239 9.48 13.56 30.13
CA GLY A 239 9.88 12.26 30.69
C GLY A 239 9.04 11.81 31.89
N ASN A 240 8.00 12.57 32.28
CA ASN A 240 7.08 12.16 33.34
C ASN A 240 6.18 10.99 32.94
N GLN A 241 5.83 10.90 31.65
CA GLN A 241 5.13 9.75 31.11
C GLN A 241 6.07 8.98 30.18
N PRO A 242 6.31 7.68 30.44
CA PRO A 242 7.21 6.89 29.62
C PRO A 242 6.65 6.72 28.21
N ALA A 243 7.55 6.52 27.24
CA ALA A 243 7.17 6.08 25.92
C ALA A 243 6.56 4.69 26.03
N ARG A 244 5.61 4.36 25.17
CA ARG A 244 5.00 3.04 25.14
C ARG A 244 4.84 2.51 23.74
N VAL A 245 5.11 1.22 23.62
CA VAL A 245 4.68 0.41 22.48
C VAL A 245 3.57 -0.53 22.94
N SER A 246 2.50 -0.54 22.17
CA SER A 246 1.28 -1.28 22.52
C SER A 246 0.85 -2.15 21.35
N LEU A 247 0.34 -3.35 21.65
CA LEU A 247 -0.20 -4.30 20.67
C LEU A 247 -1.72 -4.35 20.80
N VAL A 248 -2.42 -4.08 19.70
CA VAL A 248 -3.88 -3.97 19.64
C VAL A 248 -4.41 -4.86 18.52
N PRO A 249 -5.01 -6.03 18.82
CA PRO A 249 -5.74 -6.84 17.86
C PRO A 249 -6.99 -6.13 17.32
N ILE A 250 -7.27 -6.33 16.04
CA ILE A 250 -8.43 -5.86 15.30
C ILE A 250 -9.29 -7.07 14.90
N PRO A 251 -10.62 -7.02 15.09
CA PRO A 251 -11.45 -5.86 15.39
C PRO A 251 -11.59 -5.50 16.87
N GLY A 252 -11.06 -6.31 17.80
CA GLY A 252 -11.30 -6.15 19.25
C GLY A 252 -10.95 -4.76 19.82
N LYS A 253 -9.90 -4.09 19.30
CA LYS A 253 -9.42 -2.77 19.75
C LYS A 253 -9.04 -2.71 21.24
N GLU A 254 -8.88 -3.86 21.88
CA GLU A 254 -8.39 -4.00 23.23
C GLU A 254 -6.88 -4.25 23.21
N GLU A 255 -6.16 -3.55 24.06
CA GLU A 255 -4.71 -3.66 24.15
C GLU A 255 -4.32 -4.97 24.87
N ILE A 256 -3.60 -5.85 24.18
CA ILE A 256 -3.22 -7.17 24.73
C ILE A 256 -1.85 -7.16 25.40
N ARG A 257 -0.96 -6.24 25.01
CA ARG A 257 0.39 -6.14 25.56
C ARG A 257 0.91 -4.72 25.40
N GLN A 258 1.48 -4.20 26.49
CA GLN A 258 2.18 -2.93 26.54
C GLN A 258 3.63 -3.14 26.97
N LYS A 259 4.53 -2.31 26.45
CA LYS A 259 5.87 -2.15 26.99
C LYS A 259 6.17 -0.67 27.16
N ASN A 260 6.55 -0.31 28.38
CA ASN A 260 7.05 1.03 28.68
C ASN A 260 8.56 1.10 28.42
N LEU A 261 8.96 2.19 27.80
CA LEU A 261 10.33 2.51 27.44
C LEU A 261 10.69 3.86 28.08
N PHE A 262 11.95 3.99 28.51
CA PHE A 262 12.44 5.16 29.24
C PHE A 262 13.67 5.75 28.56
N SER A 263 13.79 7.07 28.65
CA SER A 263 14.82 7.90 28.02
C SER A 263 14.85 7.75 26.50
N VAL A 264 13.69 7.63 25.85
CA VAL A 264 13.59 7.33 24.41
C VAL A 264 13.70 8.61 23.58
N SER A 265 14.59 8.61 22.59
CA SER A 265 14.65 9.65 21.55
C SER A 265 13.84 9.28 20.32
N ASP A 266 13.97 8.03 19.85
CA ASP A 266 13.26 7.51 18.69
C ASP A 266 12.99 6.01 18.86
N CYS A 267 11.96 5.50 18.19
CA CYS A 267 11.59 4.10 18.22
C CYS A 267 11.09 3.64 16.85
N LYS A 268 11.74 2.61 16.30
CA LYS A 268 11.34 1.99 15.04
C LYS A 268 10.87 0.56 15.27
N MET A 269 9.74 0.21 14.65
CA MET A 269 9.09 -1.09 14.78
C MET A 269 9.38 -1.96 13.56
N TYR A 270 9.95 -3.14 13.77
CA TYR A 270 10.28 -4.10 12.72
C TYR A 270 9.60 -5.45 12.97
N TRP A 271 8.66 -5.80 12.11
CA TRP A 271 7.99 -7.10 12.17
C TRP A 271 8.78 -8.16 11.42
N GLN A 272 8.90 -9.34 12.03
CA GLN A 272 9.36 -10.53 11.33
C GLN A 272 8.26 -11.02 10.37
N ASN A 273 8.63 -11.49 9.18
CA ASN A 273 7.69 -11.78 8.08
C ASN A 273 6.56 -12.77 8.43
N ASN A 274 6.75 -13.67 9.40
CA ASN A 274 5.73 -14.61 9.87
C ASN A 274 4.92 -14.09 11.07
N GLY A 275 5.13 -12.82 11.46
CA GLY A 275 4.44 -12.16 12.57
C GLY A 275 4.78 -12.71 13.96
N GLU A 276 5.80 -13.56 14.09
CA GLU A 276 6.12 -14.22 15.36
C GLU A 276 6.90 -13.30 16.32
N TYR A 277 7.69 -12.39 15.74
CA TYR A 277 8.54 -11.48 16.47
C TYR A 277 8.32 -10.04 16.00
N LEU A 278 8.34 -9.13 16.97
CA LEU A 278 8.44 -7.70 16.73
C LEU A 278 9.71 -7.19 17.41
N ALA A 279 10.62 -6.62 16.63
CA ALA A 279 11.81 -5.95 17.14
C ALA A 279 11.59 -4.44 17.19
N LEU A 280 11.83 -3.85 18.36
CA LEU A 280 11.90 -2.41 18.52
C LEU A 280 13.36 -1.99 18.52
N GLN A 281 13.76 -1.19 17.55
CA GLN A 281 15.00 -0.43 17.64
C GLN A 281 14.70 0.84 18.42
N VAL A 282 15.23 0.94 19.63
CA VAL A 282 14.98 2.05 20.54
C VAL A 282 16.27 2.85 20.71
N ASP A 283 16.26 4.08 20.24
CA ASP A 283 17.35 5.02 20.47
C ASP A 283 17.10 5.71 21.82
N ARG A 284 18.09 5.66 22.71
CA ARG A 284 17.97 6.14 24.09
C ARG A 284 18.99 7.21 24.39
N TYR A 285 18.55 8.26 25.09
CA TYR A 285 19.44 9.25 25.67
C TYR A 285 20.21 8.66 26.85
N THR A 286 21.49 9.01 26.96
CA THR A 286 22.23 8.83 28.20
C THR A 286 21.69 9.75 29.29
N LYS A 287 22.00 9.46 30.57
CA LYS A 287 21.55 10.29 31.71
C LYS A 287 21.88 11.78 31.55
N THR A 288 23.00 12.09 30.91
CA THR A 288 23.45 13.47 30.66
C THR A 288 22.82 14.11 29.42
N LYS A 289 22.04 13.34 28.64
CA LYS A 289 21.46 13.69 27.32
C LYS A 289 22.48 14.17 26.28
N LYS A 290 23.78 13.91 26.49
CA LYS A 290 24.87 14.32 25.59
C LYS A 290 25.14 13.33 24.47
N SER A 291 24.67 12.09 24.62
CA SER A 291 24.86 11.01 23.65
C SER A 291 23.62 10.12 23.58
N ILE A 292 23.49 9.45 22.43
CA ILE A 292 22.42 8.49 22.14
C ILE A 292 23.08 7.12 21.95
N TYR A 293 22.45 6.07 22.46
CA TYR A 293 22.81 4.70 22.15
C TYR A 293 21.57 3.92 21.71
N THR A 294 21.75 2.96 20.81
CA THR A 294 20.67 2.14 20.28
C THR A 294 20.58 0.83 21.04
N GLY A 295 19.38 0.47 21.48
CA GLY A 295 19.05 -0.83 22.04
C GLY A 295 17.96 -1.53 21.23
N PHE A 296 17.86 -2.84 21.39
CA PHE A 296 16.79 -3.63 20.78
C PHE A 296 15.93 -4.28 21.86
N GLU A 297 14.61 -4.14 21.74
CA GLU A 297 13.64 -4.87 22.55
C GLU A 297 12.90 -5.84 21.63
N LEU A 298 12.86 -7.12 21.99
CA LEU A 298 12.23 -8.16 21.20
C LEU A 298 10.95 -8.65 21.86
N PHE A 299 9.86 -8.67 21.11
CA PHE A 299 8.57 -9.20 21.51
C PHE A 299 8.36 -10.54 20.84
N ARG A 300 7.99 -11.54 21.63
CA ARG A 300 7.51 -12.83 21.15
C ARG A 300 5.99 -12.78 21.18
N ILE A 301 5.36 -12.84 20.03
CA ILE A 301 3.92 -12.56 19.90
C ILE A 301 3.08 -13.79 20.27
N LYS A 302 3.62 -14.99 20.04
CA LYS A 302 2.96 -16.28 20.28
C LYS A 302 3.21 -16.87 21.68
N GLU A 303 3.92 -16.15 22.55
CA GLU A 303 4.16 -16.50 23.97
C GLU A 303 3.42 -15.55 24.90
#